data_AF-A0A966IZ70-F1
#
_entry.id   AF-A0A966IZ70-F1
#
_cell.length_a   1.000
_cell.length_b   1.000
_cell.length_c   1.000
_cell.angle_alpha   90.00
_cell.angle_beta   90.00
_cell.angle_gamma   90.00
#
_symmetry.space_group_name_H-M   'P 1'
#
loop_
_entity.id
_entity.type
_entity.pdbx_description
1 polymer ?
#
loop_
_entity_poly.entity_id
_entity_poly.type
_entity_poly.pdbx_seq_one_letter_code
_entity_poly.pdbx_strand_id
1 'polypeptide(L)'
;QREEDTKFQSVFIAKTNSGIKGLADLKGKQVSFGSQSSTSGHLMPRSFLLQANIEPEKDFKRIAYSGAHDATIASVVSGKVDAAALDITVWKKFVAENKVNTQEVNVFFTTPSYFNYNWSVHADMPADLREKIKTALLALNPANPEHAEILKLNRATRYVPTTPDNYKGLESAARSAGLLQ
;
A
#
# COMPACT_ATOMS: atom_id res chain seq x y z
N GLN A 1 -13.97 -0.91 -6.98
CA GLN A 1 -12.53 -1.10 -6.66
C GLN A 1 -11.95 -2.17 -7.56
N ARG A 2 -10.63 -2.34 -7.65
CA ARG A 2 -10.08 -3.51 -8.35
C ARG A 2 -10.30 -4.76 -7.50
N GLU A 3 -10.34 -5.94 -8.13
CA GLU A 3 -10.43 -7.21 -7.41
C GLU A 3 -9.25 -7.39 -6.44
N GLU A 4 -8.06 -6.95 -6.84
CA GLU A 4 -6.83 -6.97 -6.04
C GLU A 4 -6.95 -6.14 -4.75
N ASP A 5 -7.75 -5.08 -4.79
CA ASP A 5 -7.97 -4.20 -3.64
C ASP A 5 -8.87 -4.84 -2.57
N THR A 6 -9.45 -6.01 -2.81
CA THR A 6 -10.22 -6.78 -1.80
C THR A 6 -9.32 -7.52 -0.82
N LYS A 7 -8.07 -7.80 -1.22
CA LYS A 7 -7.09 -8.56 -0.45
C LYS A 7 -5.72 -7.90 -0.49
N PHE A 8 -5.70 -6.56 -0.47
CA PHE A 8 -4.50 -5.76 -0.63
C PHE A 8 -3.51 -5.97 0.50
N GLN A 9 -2.22 -5.85 0.21
CA GLN A 9 -1.16 -6.01 1.21
C GLN A 9 -0.11 -4.90 1.09
N SER A 10 0.54 -4.60 2.21
CA SER A 10 1.80 -3.86 2.21
C SER A 10 2.96 -4.82 2.37
N VAL A 11 4.14 -4.38 1.96
CA VAL A 11 5.40 -5.06 2.22
C VAL A 11 6.34 -4.16 2.98
N PHE A 12 7.15 -4.76 3.83
CA PHE A 12 8.32 -4.13 4.41
C PHE A 12 9.56 -4.68 3.72
N ILE A 13 10.44 -3.77 3.30
CA ILE A 13 11.68 -4.06 2.61
C ILE A 13 12.87 -3.57 3.43
N ALA A 14 13.99 -4.27 3.31
CA ALA A 14 15.28 -3.90 3.88
C ALA A 14 16.41 -4.41 2.99
N LYS A 15 17.64 -3.94 3.21
CA LYS A 15 18.81 -4.58 2.59
C LYS A 15 18.96 -6.02 3.08
N THR A 16 19.27 -6.96 2.20
CA THR A 16 19.41 -8.38 2.52
C THR A 16 20.54 -8.65 3.52
N ASN A 17 21.56 -7.79 3.58
CA ASN A 17 22.67 -7.86 4.52
C ASN A 17 22.48 -7.01 5.81
N SER A 18 21.30 -6.42 6.02
CA SER A 18 21.03 -5.52 7.17
C SER A 18 20.88 -6.24 8.52
N GLY A 19 20.71 -7.56 8.50
CA GLY A 19 20.35 -8.36 9.67
C GLY A 19 18.87 -8.27 10.07
N ILE A 20 18.04 -7.47 9.38
CA ILE A 20 16.60 -7.35 9.60
C ILE A 20 15.91 -8.57 8.98
N LYS A 21 15.29 -9.40 9.81
CA LYS A 21 14.55 -10.61 9.40
C LYS A 21 13.07 -10.56 9.77
N GLY A 22 12.68 -9.69 10.69
CA GLY A 22 11.29 -9.48 11.08
C GLY A 22 11.02 -8.09 11.62
N LEU A 23 9.75 -7.82 11.96
CA LEU A 23 9.32 -6.51 12.45
C LEU A 23 10.04 -6.11 13.76
N ALA A 24 10.33 -7.07 14.64
CA ALA A 24 11.02 -6.80 15.91
C ALA A 24 12.43 -6.22 15.71
N ASP A 25 13.10 -6.53 14.58
CA ASP A 25 14.43 -6.02 14.25
C ASP A 25 14.41 -4.54 13.82
N LEU A 26 13.22 -3.95 13.67
CA LEU A 26 13.05 -2.52 13.36
C LEU A 26 13.27 -1.62 14.58
N LYS A 27 13.29 -2.17 15.80
CA LYS A 27 13.60 -1.40 17.01
C LYS A 27 15.02 -0.80 16.91
N GLY A 28 15.15 0.50 17.17
CA GLY A 28 16.38 1.27 17.03
C GLY A 28 16.80 1.57 15.58
N LYS A 29 15.99 1.22 14.58
CA LYS A 29 16.28 1.47 13.16
C LYS A 29 15.69 2.79 12.67
N GLN A 30 16.22 3.30 11.57
CA GLN A 30 15.62 4.37 10.78
C GLN A 30 14.68 3.74 9.76
N VAL A 31 13.39 4.04 9.84
CA VAL A 31 12.36 3.42 8.99
C VAL A 31 11.64 4.51 8.19
N SER A 32 11.50 4.30 6.88
CA SER A 32 10.67 5.17 6.04
C SER A 32 9.28 4.56 5.83
N PHE A 33 8.26 5.36 6.08
CA PHE A 33 6.95 5.18 5.47
C PHE A 33 6.88 5.91 4.12
N GLY A 34 5.80 5.69 3.39
CA GLY A 34 5.43 6.44 2.17
C GLY A 34 4.95 7.85 2.49
N SER A 35 3.85 8.28 1.86
CA SER A 35 3.12 9.49 2.30
C SER A 35 2.48 9.28 3.67
N GLN A 36 2.38 10.34 4.48
CA GLN A 36 1.63 10.35 5.73
C GLN A 36 0.15 10.00 5.53
N SER A 37 -0.43 10.38 4.40
CA SER A 37 -1.82 10.05 4.04
C SER A 37 -1.98 8.68 3.38
N SER A 38 -0.89 7.92 3.19
CA SER A 38 -0.93 6.64 2.48
C SER A 38 -1.53 5.54 3.34
N THR A 39 -2.53 4.84 2.81
CA THR A 39 -3.05 3.60 3.42
C THR A 39 -1.96 2.52 3.47
N SER A 40 -1.41 2.15 2.31
CA SER A 40 -0.48 1.01 2.17
C SER A 40 0.97 1.35 2.49
N GLY A 41 1.36 2.62 2.41
CA GLY A 41 2.71 3.09 2.73
C GLY A 41 2.87 3.58 4.16
N HIS A 42 1.78 3.78 4.92
CA HIS A 42 1.86 4.30 6.28
C HIS A 42 0.81 3.69 7.21
N LEU A 43 -0.47 3.99 7.01
CA LEU A 43 -1.53 3.66 7.98
C LEU A 43 -1.60 2.18 8.34
N MET A 44 -1.71 1.30 7.33
CA MET A 44 -1.83 -0.13 7.56
C MET A 44 -0.52 -0.76 8.04
N PRO A 45 0.66 -0.49 7.44
CA PRO A 45 1.95 -0.89 8.02
C PRO A 45 2.08 -0.52 9.50
N ARG A 46 1.70 0.70 9.87
CA ARG A 46 1.72 1.20 11.24
C ARG A 46 0.77 0.42 12.16
N SER A 47 -0.46 0.17 11.72
CA SER A 47 -1.43 -0.65 12.47
C SER A 47 -0.89 -2.05 12.77
N PHE A 48 -0.24 -2.70 11.79
CA PHE A 48 0.35 -4.03 11.99
C PHE A 48 1.61 -4.02 12.87
N LEU A 49 2.39 -2.93 12.86
CA LEU A 49 3.48 -2.75 13.84
C LEU A 49 2.94 -2.68 15.26
N LEU A 50 1.88 -1.90 15.48
CA LEU A 50 1.24 -1.78 16.80
C LEU A 50 0.68 -3.12 17.29
N GLN A 51 0.05 -3.90 16.40
CA GLN A 51 -0.41 -5.27 16.71
C GLN A 51 0.75 -6.22 17.06
N ALA A 52 1.93 -5.96 16.51
CA ALA A 52 3.16 -6.69 16.82
C ALA A 52 3.90 -6.12 18.06
N ASN A 53 3.27 -5.24 18.84
CA ASN A 53 3.87 -4.56 20.00
C ASN A 53 5.13 -3.74 19.65
N ILE A 54 5.11 -3.13 18.46
CA ILE A 54 6.13 -2.19 18.00
C ILE A 54 5.47 -0.84 17.82
N GLU A 55 5.84 0.11 18.67
CA GLU A 55 5.33 1.48 18.63
C GLU A 55 6.34 2.36 17.88
N PRO A 56 6.08 2.76 16.62
CA PRO A 56 7.10 3.44 15.80
C PRO A 56 7.73 4.66 16.48
N GLU A 57 6.94 5.46 17.20
CA GLU A 57 7.38 6.67 17.88
C GLU A 57 8.31 6.42 19.06
N LYS A 58 8.21 5.23 19.69
CA LYS A 58 9.05 4.86 20.84
C LYS A 58 10.21 3.97 20.42
N ASP A 59 9.94 3.04 19.52
CA ASP A 59 10.84 1.96 19.18
C ASP A 59 11.78 2.32 18.03
N PHE A 60 11.40 3.18 17.09
CA PHE A 60 12.28 3.52 15.96
C PHE A 60 13.23 4.66 16.34
N LYS A 61 14.47 4.58 15.85
CA LYS A 61 15.44 5.67 16.01
C LYS A 61 15.01 6.93 15.25
N ARG A 62 14.40 6.75 14.08
CA ARG A 62 13.86 7.83 13.26
C ARG A 62 12.75 7.32 12.36
N ILE A 63 11.67 8.08 12.28
CA ILE A 63 10.61 7.91 11.28
C ILE A 63 10.86 8.89 10.14
N ALA A 64 10.85 8.40 8.92
CA ALA A 64 10.89 9.21 7.70
C ALA A 64 9.62 9.00 6.87
N TYR A 65 9.30 9.98 6.02
CA TYR A 65 8.21 9.91 5.06
C TYR A 65 8.77 10.26 3.69
N SER A 66 8.67 9.33 2.73
CA SER A 66 9.21 9.53 1.38
C SER A 66 8.23 10.23 0.44
N GLY A 67 6.95 10.34 0.83
CA GLY A 67 5.89 10.96 0.01
C GLY A 67 5.34 10.07 -1.12
N ALA A 68 6.17 9.20 -1.71
CA ALA A 68 5.77 8.28 -2.77
C ALA A 68 6.47 6.92 -2.66
N HIS A 69 5.86 5.87 -3.22
CA HIS A 69 6.32 4.48 -3.08
C HIS A 69 7.64 4.19 -3.81
N ASP A 70 7.86 4.80 -4.97
CA ASP A 70 9.15 4.76 -5.68
C ASP A 70 10.28 5.39 -4.85
N ALA A 71 10.02 6.55 -4.24
CA ALA A 71 10.92 7.20 -3.31
C ALA A 71 11.15 6.36 -2.04
N THR A 72 10.14 5.60 -1.60
CA THR A 72 10.27 4.64 -0.48
C THR A 72 11.30 3.57 -0.81
N ILE A 73 11.23 2.95 -2.00
CA ILE A 73 12.20 1.95 -2.47
C ILE A 73 13.61 2.57 -2.54
N ALA A 74 13.73 3.73 -3.20
CA ALA A 74 15.01 4.41 -3.38
C ALA A 74 15.69 4.74 -2.04
N SER A 75 14.92 5.06 -1.00
CA SER A 75 15.47 5.36 0.32
C SER A 75 16.18 4.17 0.99
N VAL A 76 15.70 2.94 0.77
CA VAL A 76 16.34 1.72 1.27
C VAL A 76 17.52 1.33 0.40
N VAL A 77 17.37 1.40 -0.92
CA VAL A 77 18.45 1.11 -1.89
C VAL A 77 19.68 1.99 -1.60
N SER A 78 19.47 3.30 -1.45
CA SER A 78 20.53 4.26 -1.12
C SER A 78 21.11 4.10 0.29
N GLY A 79 20.48 3.32 1.17
CA GLY A 79 20.87 3.20 2.58
C GLY A 79 20.56 4.44 3.41
N LYS A 80 19.71 5.35 2.92
CA LYS A 80 19.24 6.52 3.67
C LYS A 80 18.39 6.10 4.88
N VAL A 81 17.70 4.97 4.76
CA VAL A 81 16.97 4.31 5.85
C VAL A 81 17.30 2.82 5.86
N ASP A 82 17.11 2.17 7.01
CA ASP A 82 17.42 0.75 7.21
C ASP A 82 16.32 -0.16 6.65
N ALA A 83 15.06 0.30 6.74
CA ALA A 83 13.88 -0.42 6.27
C ALA A 83 12.79 0.54 5.81
N ALA A 84 11.85 0.06 5.02
CA ALA A 84 10.70 0.86 4.61
C ALA A 84 9.45 0.04 4.30
N ALA A 85 8.28 0.67 4.40
CA ALA A 85 6.99 0.03 4.10
C ALA A 85 6.28 0.66 2.89
N LEU A 86 5.77 -0.17 1.98
CA LEU A 86 5.13 0.27 0.75
C LEU A 86 4.05 -0.67 0.23
N ASP A 87 3.35 -0.20 -0.79
CA ASP A 87 2.40 -0.92 -1.62
C ASP A 87 3.04 -2.14 -2.33
N ILE A 88 2.47 -3.33 -2.14
CA ILE A 88 2.98 -4.57 -2.73
C ILE A 88 2.95 -4.56 -4.26
N THR A 89 1.99 -3.89 -4.89
CA THR A 89 1.86 -3.83 -6.34
C THR A 89 2.93 -2.94 -6.96
N VAL A 90 3.36 -1.90 -6.25
CA VAL A 90 4.50 -1.07 -6.66
C VAL A 90 5.80 -1.85 -6.52
N TRP A 91 6.00 -2.56 -5.40
CA TRP A 91 7.18 -3.43 -5.23
C TRP A 91 7.29 -4.47 -6.36
N LYS A 92 6.21 -5.23 -6.61
CA LYS A 92 6.16 -6.23 -7.67
C LYS A 92 6.45 -5.64 -9.05
N LYS A 93 5.91 -4.44 -9.34
CA LYS A 93 6.21 -3.71 -10.58
C LYS A 93 7.70 -3.39 -10.71
N PHE A 94 8.32 -2.85 -9.65
CA PHE A 94 9.75 -2.52 -9.67
C PHE A 94 10.62 -3.75 -9.87
N VAL A 95 10.28 -4.88 -9.25
CA VAL A 95 10.98 -6.16 -9.46
C VAL A 95 10.81 -6.64 -10.90
N ALA A 96 9.59 -6.67 -11.43
CA ALA A 96 9.31 -7.13 -12.79
C ALA A 96 9.99 -6.26 -13.87
N GLU A 97 10.13 -4.96 -13.61
CA GLU A 97 10.81 -3.99 -14.49
C GLU A 97 12.33 -3.92 -14.26
N ASN A 98 12.91 -4.79 -13.41
CA ASN A 98 14.33 -4.79 -13.03
C ASN A 98 14.83 -3.42 -12.48
N LYS A 99 13.94 -2.65 -11.84
CA LYS A 99 14.26 -1.35 -11.21
C LYS A 99 14.79 -1.48 -9.78
N VAL A 100 14.84 -2.70 -9.25
CA VAL A 100 15.43 -3.01 -7.94
C VAL A 100 16.10 -4.38 -8.00
N ASN A 101 17.30 -4.48 -7.43
CA ASN A 101 18.01 -5.75 -7.29
C ASN A 101 17.52 -6.48 -6.02
N THR A 102 16.77 -7.57 -6.18
CA THR A 102 16.22 -8.34 -5.06
C THR A 102 17.26 -9.13 -4.26
N GLN A 103 18.49 -9.24 -4.78
CA GLN A 103 19.62 -9.80 -4.03
C GLN A 103 20.19 -8.78 -3.03
N GLU A 104 19.97 -7.49 -3.25
CA GLU A 104 20.47 -6.41 -2.38
C GLU A 104 19.40 -5.86 -1.44
N VAL A 105 18.16 -5.68 -1.93
CA VAL A 105 17.01 -5.19 -1.16
C VAL A 105 15.84 -6.10 -1.41
N ASN A 106 15.22 -6.63 -0.36
CA ASN A 106 14.08 -7.53 -0.53
C ASN A 106 13.04 -7.36 0.57
N VAL A 107 11.87 -7.95 0.33
CA VAL A 107 10.78 -8.05 1.29
C VAL A 107 11.19 -9.01 2.40
N PHE A 108 11.08 -8.55 3.65
CA PHE A 108 11.25 -9.41 4.83
C PHE A 108 9.93 -9.65 5.57
N PHE A 109 8.90 -8.83 5.31
CA PHE A 109 7.57 -9.01 5.88
C PHE A 109 6.47 -8.53 4.92
N THR A 110 5.39 -9.31 4.82
CA THR A 110 4.17 -8.95 4.09
C THR A 110 3.01 -8.92 5.07
N THR A 111 2.21 -7.85 5.04
CA THR A 111 1.09 -7.71 5.98
C THR A 111 -0.02 -8.72 5.70
N PRO A 112 -0.90 -9.01 6.68
CA PRO A 112 -2.23 -9.52 6.38
C PRO A 112 -2.97 -8.66 5.35
N SER A 113 -3.96 -9.26 4.68
CA SER A 113 -4.76 -8.58 3.68
C SER A 113 -5.74 -7.57 4.28
N TYR A 114 -6.00 -6.49 3.55
CA TYR A 114 -6.99 -5.46 3.88
C TYR A 114 -7.60 -4.84 2.61
N PHE A 115 -8.71 -4.12 2.75
CA PHE A 115 -9.28 -3.35 1.63
C PHE A 115 -8.52 -2.05 1.41
N ASN A 116 -8.20 -1.70 0.16
CA ASN A 116 -7.39 -0.49 -0.11
C ASN A 116 -8.03 0.47 -1.13
N TYR A 117 -7.57 0.49 -2.39
CA TYR A 117 -8.01 1.48 -3.34
C TYR A 117 -9.50 1.30 -3.70
N ASN A 118 -10.16 2.43 -3.98
CA ASN A 118 -11.53 2.45 -4.46
C ASN A 118 -11.73 3.63 -5.43
N TRP A 119 -12.83 3.57 -6.17
CA TRP A 119 -13.32 4.72 -6.92
C TRP A 119 -14.37 5.40 -6.05
N SER A 120 -14.16 6.68 -5.76
CA SER A 120 -15.09 7.52 -5.02
C SER A 120 -15.54 8.68 -5.91
N VAL A 121 -16.79 9.09 -5.73
CA VAL A 121 -17.41 10.23 -6.42
C VAL A 121 -17.97 11.20 -5.38
N HIS A 122 -18.14 12.46 -5.76
CA HIS A 122 -18.74 13.47 -4.87
C HIS A 122 -20.17 13.08 -4.47
N ALA A 123 -20.58 13.42 -3.25
CA ALA A 123 -21.92 13.12 -2.74
C ALA A 123 -23.04 13.76 -3.58
N ASP A 124 -22.76 14.94 -4.14
CA ASP A 124 -23.72 15.70 -4.96
C ASP A 124 -23.78 15.26 -6.44
N MET A 125 -22.96 14.29 -6.86
CA MET A 125 -23.02 13.79 -8.23
C MET A 125 -24.42 13.18 -8.52
N PRO A 126 -25.08 13.55 -9.63
CA PRO A 126 -26.39 13.01 -9.99
C PRO A 126 -26.41 11.47 -9.98
N ALA A 127 -27.48 10.89 -9.44
CA ALA A 127 -27.58 9.45 -9.23
C ALA A 127 -27.46 8.64 -10.53
N ASP A 128 -28.01 9.16 -11.63
CA ASP A 128 -27.92 8.52 -12.94
C ASP A 128 -26.48 8.50 -13.47
N LEU A 129 -25.71 9.58 -13.25
CA LEU A 129 -24.30 9.65 -13.62
C LEU A 129 -23.44 8.72 -12.76
N ARG A 130 -23.73 8.62 -11.45
CA ARG A 130 -23.05 7.67 -10.56
C ARG A 130 -23.22 6.23 -11.04
N GLU A 131 -24.44 5.83 -11.40
CA GLU A 131 -24.69 4.48 -11.92
C GLU A 131 -24.06 4.27 -13.29
N LYS A 132 -24.11 5.26 -14.20
CA LYS A 132 -23.41 5.17 -15.50
C LYS A 132 -21.90 4.90 -15.34
N ILE A 133 -21.22 5.64 -14.46
CA ILE A 133 -19.77 5.45 -14.20
C ILE A 133 -19.51 4.07 -13.60
N LYS A 134 -20.30 3.66 -12.61
CA LYS A 134 -20.19 2.35 -11.97
C LYS A 134 -20.38 1.21 -12.97
N THR A 135 -21.42 1.28 -13.80
CA THR A 135 -21.69 0.30 -14.85
C THR A 135 -20.54 0.25 -15.87
N ALA A 136 -20.02 1.40 -16.30
CA ALA A 136 -18.90 1.45 -17.24
C ALA A 136 -17.63 0.78 -16.68
N LEU A 137 -17.27 1.07 -15.42
CA LEU A 137 -16.11 0.45 -14.77
C LEU A 137 -16.28 -1.07 -14.63
N LEU A 138 -17.47 -1.53 -14.25
CA LEU A 138 -17.76 -2.96 -14.06
C LEU A 138 -17.87 -3.72 -15.38
N ALA A 139 -18.16 -3.05 -16.49
CA ALA A 139 -18.29 -3.64 -17.82
C ALA A 139 -16.93 -3.81 -18.55
N LEU A 140 -15.83 -3.31 -18.00
CA LEU A 140 -14.50 -3.52 -18.57
C LEU A 140 -14.20 -5.01 -18.70
N ASN A 141 -13.88 -5.43 -19.91
CA ASN A 141 -13.72 -6.84 -20.29
C ASN A 141 -12.35 -7.04 -20.94
N PRO A 142 -11.45 -7.88 -20.37
CA PRO A 142 -10.11 -8.09 -20.91
C PRO A 142 -10.07 -8.74 -22.30
N ALA A 143 -11.19 -9.29 -22.80
CA ALA A 143 -11.27 -9.77 -24.19
C ALA A 143 -11.33 -8.63 -25.23
N ASN A 144 -11.68 -7.40 -24.81
CA ASN A 144 -11.60 -6.22 -25.65
C ASN A 144 -10.19 -5.57 -25.50
N PRO A 145 -9.42 -5.36 -26.58
CA PRO A 145 -8.06 -4.81 -26.50
C PRO A 145 -7.94 -3.45 -25.80
N GLU A 146 -8.89 -2.54 -26.01
CA GLU A 146 -8.86 -1.21 -25.37
C GLU A 146 -9.15 -1.32 -23.87
N HIS A 147 -10.12 -2.15 -23.50
CA HIS A 147 -10.43 -2.42 -22.10
C HIS A 147 -9.27 -3.14 -21.40
N ALA A 148 -8.60 -4.07 -22.09
CA ALA A 148 -7.44 -4.79 -21.58
C ALA A 148 -6.29 -3.82 -21.27
N GLU A 149 -6.04 -2.83 -22.13
CA GLU A 149 -5.01 -1.83 -21.88
C GLU A 149 -5.37 -0.94 -20.67
N ILE A 150 -6.64 -0.52 -20.52
CA ILE A 150 -7.10 0.20 -19.34
C ILE A 150 -6.87 -0.62 -18.06
N LEU A 151 -7.29 -1.89 -18.06
CA LEU A 151 -7.13 -2.80 -16.93
C LEU A 151 -5.65 -3.02 -16.58
N LYS A 152 -4.80 -3.23 -17.60
CA LYS A 152 -3.35 -3.39 -17.44
C LYS A 152 -2.69 -2.15 -16.85
N LEU A 153 -2.99 -0.95 -17.35
CA LEU A 153 -2.46 0.31 -16.81
C LEU A 153 -2.87 0.52 -15.35
N ASN A 154 -4.08 0.10 -14.99
CA ASN A 154 -4.58 0.14 -13.62
C ASN A 154 -4.12 -1.04 -12.76
N ARG A 155 -3.38 -2.02 -13.32
CA ARG A 155 -2.97 -3.26 -12.64
C ARG A 155 -4.17 -3.97 -12.02
N ALA A 156 -5.25 -4.07 -12.78
CA ALA A 156 -6.53 -4.63 -12.36
C ALA A 156 -6.86 -5.85 -13.22
N THR A 157 -7.24 -6.97 -12.62
CA THR A 157 -7.85 -8.10 -13.34
C THR A 157 -9.24 -7.71 -13.85
N ARG A 158 -10.00 -7.06 -12.97
CA ARG A 158 -11.33 -6.48 -13.25
C ARG A 158 -11.72 -5.52 -12.12
N TYR A 159 -12.79 -4.77 -12.33
CA TYR A 159 -13.42 -4.02 -11.24
C TYR A 159 -14.56 -4.81 -10.61
N VAL A 160 -14.70 -4.66 -9.30
CA VAL A 160 -15.77 -5.25 -8.50
C VAL A 160 -16.48 -4.18 -7.66
N PRO A 161 -17.79 -4.36 -7.36
CA PRO A 161 -18.51 -3.49 -6.44
C PRO A 161 -17.86 -3.47 -5.05
N THR A 162 -18.04 -2.38 -4.31
CA THR A 162 -17.61 -2.25 -2.92
C THR A 162 -18.56 -1.35 -2.14
N THR A 163 -18.49 -1.41 -0.82
CA THR A 163 -19.31 -0.63 0.10
C THR A 163 -18.41 0.04 1.16
N PRO A 164 -18.89 1.12 1.81
CA PRO A 164 -18.14 1.75 2.90
C PRO A 164 -17.77 0.78 4.04
N ASP A 165 -18.60 -0.23 4.31
CA ASP A 165 -18.36 -1.22 5.37
C ASP A 165 -17.03 -1.97 5.22
N ASN A 166 -16.58 -2.20 3.98
CA ASN A 166 -15.30 -2.86 3.71
C ASN A 166 -14.09 -2.06 4.24
N TYR A 167 -14.26 -0.76 4.48
CA TYR A 167 -13.18 0.15 4.90
C TYR A 167 -13.22 0.51 6.38
N LYS A 168 -14.17 -0.03 7.16
CA LYS A 168 -14.29 0.21 8.62
C LYS A 168 -13.01 -0.14 9.39
N GLY A 169 -12.30 -1.18 8.97
CA GLY A 169 -11.02 -1.55 9.55
C GLY A 169 -9.93 -0.47 9.36
N LEU A 170 -9.90 0.16 8.18
CA LEU A 170 -9.00 1.29 7.91
C LEU A 170 -9.40 2.52 8.71
N GLU A 171 -10.69 2.82 8.78
CA GLU A 171 -11.20 3.93 9.60
C GLU A 171 -10.80 3.76 11.07
N SER A 172 -10.99 2.54 11.61
CA SER A 172 -10.61 2.21 12.99
C SER A 172 -9.10 2.36 13.20
N ALA A 173 -8.28 1.88 12.25
CA ALA A 173 -6.84 2.07 12.30
C ALA A 173 -6.44 3.55 12.27
N ALA A 174 -7.12 4.37 11.44
CA ALA A 174 -6.84 5.79 11.31
C ALA A 174 -7.18 6.56 12.60
N ARG A 175 -8.31 6.25 13.23
CA ARG A 175 -8.71 6.81 14.53
C ARG A 175 -7.75 6.42 15.63
N SER A 176 -7.38 5.14 15.73
CA SER A 176 -6.38 4.66 16.70
C SER A 176 -5.01 5.29 16.51
N ALA A 177 -4.65 5.66 15.28
CA ALA A 177 -3.41 6.37 14.96
C ALA A 177 -3.51 7.91 15.12
N GLY A 178 -4.66 8.45 15.49
CA GLY A 178 -4.89 9.90 15.61
C GLY A 178 -4.89 10.66 14.28
N LEU A 179 -5.04 9.95 13.15
CA LEU A 179 -5.04 10.52 11.79
C LEU A 179 -6.45 10.91 11.31
N LEU A 180 -7.49 10.46 12.02
CA LEU A 180 -8.87 10.81 11.79
C LEU A 180 -9.53 11.14 13.12
N GLN A 181 -10.16 12.32 13.20
CA GLN A 181 -10.89 12.79 14.38
C GLN A 181 -12.26 12.12 14.49
#